data_AF-A0A7S1S929-F1
#
_entry.id   AF-A0A7S1S929-F1
#
_cell.length_a   1.000
_cell.length_b   1.000
_cell.length_c   1.000
_cell.angle_alpha   90.00
_cell.angle_beta   90.00
_cell.angle_gamma   90.00
#
_symmetry.space_group_name_H-M   'P 1'
#
loop_
_entity.id
_entity.type
_entity.pdbx_description
1 polymer ?
#
loop_
_entity_poly.entity_id
_entity_poly.type
_entity_poly.pdbx_seq_one_letter_code
_entity_poly.pdbx_strand_id
1 'polypeptide(L)'
;RIRLYVPKAVRRARGERREARQARRTQMLLQGMEVSGQESEDSDDNDDITWSKLISCKDAGYIMGMGCTEEGCEKSKQHIVEEMGLQAPHAYGILDVREASIGGRIARLVKIRNPWGERSPRTWTGAWGKDSDIWTPELQRELGVVNSSVV
;
A
#
# COMPACT_ATOMS: atom_id res chain seq x y z
N ARG A 1 -16.58 15.30 9.23
CA ARG A 1 -16.48 15.52 7.76
C ARG A 1 -15.02 15.28 7.35
N ILE A 2 -14.70 14.09 6.84
CA ILE A 2 -13.32 13.71 6.45
C ILE A 2 -12.91 14.56 5.24
N ARG A 3 -11.79 15.28 5.32
CA ARG A 3 -11.27 16.07 4.19
C ARG A 3 -10.54 15.13 3.23
N LEU A 4 -11.13 14.88 2.07
CA LEU A 4 -10.63 13.95 1.06
C LEU A 4 -9.43 14.48 0.27
N TYR A 5 -9.23 15.81 0.29
CA TYR A 5 -8.10 16.47 -0.34
C TYR A 5 -7.29 17.25 0.69
N VAL A 6 -6.01 16.87 0.81
CA VAL A 6 -5.00 17.63 1.57
C VAL A 6 -4.28 18.57 0.60
N PRO A 7 -4.29 19.89 0.77
CA PRO A 7 -3.58 20.82 -0.13
C PRO A 7 -2.09 20.54 -0.26
N LYS A 8 -1.48 20.85 -1.42
CA LYS A 8 -0.04 20.62 -1.69
C LYS A 8 0.87 21.24 -0.62
N ALA A 9 0.56 22.44 -0.16
CA ALA A 9 1.31 23.11 0.92
C ALA A 9 1.24 22.33 2.25
N VAL A 10 0.08 21.74 2.56
CA VAL A 10 -0.11 20.93 3.77
C VAL A 10 0.65 19.61 3.66
N ARG A 11 0.68 18.95 2.49
CA ARG A 11 1.50 17.74 2.29
C ARG A 11 2.99 18.04 2.43
N ARG A 12 3.46 19.14 1.84
CA ARG A 12 4.85 19.59 1.95
C ARG A 12 5.24 19.87 3.41
N ALA A 13 4.42 20.65 4.12
CA ALA A 13 4.65 20.96 5.54
C ALA A 13 4.56 19.72 6.46
N ARG A 14 3.84 18.67 6.06
CA ARG A 14 3.86 17.36 6.75
C ARG A 14 5.14 16.59 6.44
N GLY A 15 5.60 16.60 5.19
CA GLY A 15 6.89 16.01 4.78
C GLY A 15 8.08 16.63 5.52
N GLU A 16 8.15 17.97 5.54
CA GLU A 16 9.20 18.71 6.26
C GLU A 16 9.21 18.40 7.77
N ARG A 17 8.03 18.20 8.37
CA ARG A 17 7.92 17.76 9.79
C ARG A 17 8.44 16.34 10.00
N ARG A 18 8.16 15.42 9.09
CA ARG A 18 8.67 14.04 9.15
C ARG A 18 10.20 14.02 9.03
N GLU A 19 10.75 14.77 8.09
CA GLU A 19 12.21 14.89 7.90
C GLU A 19 12.88 15.53 9.11
N ALA A 20 12.35 16.64 9.64
CA ALA A 20 12.90 17.28 10.83
C ALA A 20 12.88 16.35 12.06
N ARG A 21 11.82 15.54 12.22
CA ARG A 21 11.73 14.54 13.28
C ARG A 21 12.74 13.41 13.09
N GLN A 22 12.91 12.90 11.87
CA GLN A 22 13.93 11.90 11.54
C GLN A 22 15.33 12.44 11.81
N ALA A 23 15.65 13.65 11.35
CA ALA A 23 16.93 14.31 11.58
C ALA A 23 17.22 14.49 13.08
N ARG A 24 16.23 14.95 13.85
CA ARG A 24 16.34 15.08 15.31
C ARG A 24 16.59 13.74 16.00
N ARG A 25 15.93 12.67 15.54
CA ARG A 25 16.13 11.31 16.06
C ARG A 25 17.54 10.78 15.73
N THR A 26 18.00 10.97 14.50
CA THR A 26 19.36 10.59 14.07
C THR A 26 20.41 11.35 14.87
N GLN A 27 20.19 12.64 15.16
CA GLN A 27 21.09 13.45 15.96
C GLN A 27 21.19 12.94 17.42
N MET A 28 20.06 12.56 18.03
CA MET A 28 20.07 11.98 19.39
C MET A 28 20.84 10.64 19.43
N LEU A 29 20.67 9.79 18.41
CA LEU A 29 21.41 8.52 18.30
C LEU A 29 22.92 8.76 18.15
N LEU A 30 23.32 9.74 17.33
CA LEU A 30 24.73 10.13 17.17
C LEU A 30 25.34 10.68 18.47
N GLN A 31 24.52 11.28 19.33
CA GLN A 31 24.91 11.76 20.66
C GLN A 31 24.91 10.66 21.74
N GLY A 32 24.63 9.40 21.36
CA GLY A 32 24.58 8.27 22.29
C GLY A 32 23.36 8.29 23.22
N MET A 33 22.34 9.09 22.91
CA MET A 33 21.11 9.16 23.69
C MET A 33 20.15 8.04 23.25
N GLU A 34 19.56 7.36 24.24
CA GLU A 34 18.56 6.33 23.99
C GLU A 34 17.24 6.98 23.57
N VAL A 35 16.71 6.59 22.40
CA VAL A 35 15.45 7.14 21.89
C VAL A 35 14.30 6.22 22.29
N SER A 36 13.53 6.59 23.31
CA SER A 36 12.32 5.88 23.69
C SER A 36 11.31 5.83 22.54
N GLY A 37 10.76 4.65 22.27
CA GLY A 37 9.80 4.37 21.19
C GLY A 37 8.40 4.92 21.42
N GLN A 38 8.25 6.20 21.81
CA GLN A 38 6.94 6.85 21.72
C GLN A 38 6.64 7.12 20.25
N GLU A 39 5.85 6.21 19.71
CA GLU A 39 5.34 6.16 18.35
C GLU A 39 4.60 7.44 17.98
N SER A 40 4.63 7.75 16.69
CA SER A 40 3.96 8.85 16.02
C SER A 40 2.46 8.97 16.37
N GLU A 41 2.08 10.06 17.05
CA GLU A 41 0.69 10.56 17.05
C GLU A 41 0.31 11.23 15.71
N ASP A 42 1.00 10.92 14.62
CA ASP A 42 0.55 11.28 13.27
C ASP A 42 -0.46 10.21 12.84
N SER A 43 -1.76 10.51 12.99
CA SER A 43 -2.90 9.63 12.65
C SER A 43 -2.90 9.06 11.22
N ASP A 44 -1.97 9.48 10.37
CA ASP A 44 -1.81 9.02 8.99
C ASP A 44 -0.89 7.79 8.85
N ASP A 45 -0.08 7.45 9.86
CA ASP A 45 0.78 6.24 9.87
C ASP A 45 0.12 5.03 10.57
N ASN A 46 -1.14 5.16 11.00
CA ASN A 46 -1.90 4.04 11.55
C ASN A 46 -2.57 3.26 10.41
N ASP A 47 -2.13 2.01 10.22
CA ASP A 47 -2.66 1.09 9.19
C ASP A 47 -4.18 0.89 9.29
N ASP A 48 -4.75 0.87 10.50
CA ASP A 48 -6.21 0.73 10.69
C ASP A 48 -6.97 1.97 10.22
N ILE A 49 -6.40 3.16 10.45
CA ILE A 49 -7.00 4.42 9.98
C ILE A 49 -6.90 4.50 8.46
N THR A 50 -5.75 4.13 7.89
CA THR A 50 -5.53 4.09 6.43
C THR A 50 -6.49 3.09 5.78
N TRP A 51 -6.64 1.90 6.35
CA TRP A 51 -7.58 0.90 5.88
C TRP A 51 -9.04 1.39 5.97
N SER A 52 -9.43 1.98 7.08
CA SER A 52 -10.78 2.54 7.27
C SER A 52 -11.11 3.62 6.23
N LYS A 53 -10.11 4.45 5.86
CA LYS A 53 -10.25 5.44 4.78
C LYS A 53 -10.46 4.75 3.42
N LEU A 54 -9.71 3.70 3.11
CA LEU A 54 -9.86 2.96 1.85
C LEU A 54 -11.25 2.34 1.70
N ILE A 55 -11.76 1.69 2.75
CA ILE A 55 -13.13 1.15 2.77
C ILE A 55 -14.16 2.28 2.60
N SER A 56 -14.02 3.36 3.36
CA SER A 56 -14.94 4.51 3.25
C SER A 56 -14.95 5.13 1.84
N CYS A 57 -13.78 5.25 1.20
CA CYS A 57 -13.66 5.79 -0.15
C CYS A 57 -14.25 4.85 -1.21
N LYS A 58 -14.06 3.53 -1.04
CA LYS A 58 -14.68 2.52 -1.88
C LYS A 58 -16.21 2.59 -1.79
N ASP A 59 -16.76 2.60 -0.58
CA ASP A 59 -18.21 2.62 -0.34
C ASP A 59 -18.85 3.92 -0.85
N ALA A 60 -18.11 5.03 -0.80
CA ALA A 60 -18.51 6.30 -1.37
C ALA A 60 -18.41 6.37 -2.91
N GLY A 61 -17.86 5.32 -3.56
CA GLY A 61 -17.71 5.25 -5.02
C GLY A 61 -16.61 6.16 -5.58
N TYR A 62 -15.58 6.47 -4.79
CA TYR A 62 -14.48 7.31 -5.26
C TYR A 62 -13.52 6.58 -6.17
N ILE A 63 -12.98 7.32 -7.13
CA ILE A 63 -11.85 6.87 -7.94
C ILE A 63 -10.61 6.91 -7.05
N MET A 64 -9.95 5.78 -6.93
CA MET A 64 -8.76 5.60 -6.10
C MET A 64 -7.56 5.18 -6.95
N GLY A 65 -6.38 5.59 -6.53
CA GLY A 65 -5.12 5.25 -7.19
C GLY A 65 -3.98 5.18 -6.20
N MET A 66 -2.91 4.51 -6.60
CA MET A 66 -1.65 4.44 -5.87
C MET A 66 -0.49 4.76 -6.80
N GLY A 67 0.60 5.24 -6.21
CA GLY A 67 1.83 5.53 -6.94
C GLY A 67 3.01 4.85 -6.27
N CYS A 68 3.76 4.08 -7.04
CA CYS A 68 5.11 3.68 -6.68
C CYS A 68 6.02 4.85 -7.10
N THR A 69 6.59 5.57 -6.12
CA THR A 69 7.47 6.72 -6.36
C THR A 69 8.91 6.34 -6.02
N GLU A 70 9.89 7.00 -6.64
CA GLU A 70 11.32 6.80 -6.32
C GLU A 70 11.68 7.20 -4.88
N GLU A 71 10.95 8.16 -4.30
CA GLU A 71 11.12 8.56 -2.89
C GLU A 71 10.45 7.58 -1.91
N GLY A 72 9.35 6.93 -2.34
CA GLY A 72 8.61 5.97 -1.52
C GLY A 72 9.13 4.53 -1.64
N CYS A 73 9.83 4.20 -2.73
CA CYS A 73 10.53 2.94 -2.89
C CYS A 73 11.99 3.15 -2.49
N GLU A 74 12.42 2.54 -1.38
CA GLU A 74 13.83 2.58 -1.00
C GLU A 74 14.67 2.11 -2.20
N LYS A 75 15.67 2.90 -2.63
CA LYS A 75 16.47 2.58 -3.85
C LYS A 75 17.10 1.20 -3.81
N SER A 76 17.41 0.71 -2.60
CA SER A 76 17.89 -0.65 -2.32
C SER A 76 16.86 -1.76 -2.63
N LYS A 77 15.56 -1.44 -2.60
CA LYS A 77 14.43 -2.37 -2.78
C LYS A 77 13.77 -2.24 -4.15
N GLN A 78 14.21 -1.31 -5.00
CA GLN A 78 13.61 -1.12 -6.32
C GLN A 78 13.71 -2.38 -7.18
N HIS A 79 14.84 -3.10 -7.09
CA HIS A 79 15.02 -4.38 -7.75
C HIS A 79 13.99 -5.43 -7.27
N ILE A 80 13.76 -5.53 -5.97
CA ILE A 80 12.78 -6.46 -5.38
C ILE A 80 11.36 -6.13 -5.86
N VAL A 81 11.00 -4.84 -5.94
CA VAL A 81 9.69 -4.40 -6.43
C VAL A 81 9.50 -4.81 -7.89
N GLU A 82 10.54 -4.69 -8.71
CA GLU A 82 10.51 -5.11 -10.12
C GLU A 82 10.47 -6.64 -10.29
N GLU A 83 11.24 -7.39 -9.50
CA GLU A 83 11.21 -8.86 -9.48
C GLU A 83 9.84 -9.41 -9.10
N MET A 84 9.16 -8.76 -8.16
CA MET A 84 7.80 -9.11 -7.73
C MET A 84 6.71 -8.66 -8.73
N GLY A 85 7.12 -8.06 -9.85
CA GLY A 85 6.22 -7.67 -10.94
C GLY A 85 5.50 -6.34 -10.74
N LEU A 86 5.96 -5.50 -9.79
CA LEU A 86 5.57 -4.09 -9.72
C LEU A 86 6.57 -3.22 -10.48
N GLN A 87 6.26 -1.95 -10.66
CA GLN A 87 7.11 -1.01 -11.36
C GLN A 87 7.19 0.30 -10.58
N ALA A 88 8.39 0.85 -10.52
CA ALA A 88 8.65 2.17 -9.96
C ALA A 88 9.60 2.94 -10.91
N PRO A 89 9.34 4.24 -11.17
CA PRO A 89 8.16 4.98 -10.77
C PRO A 89 6.93 4.65 -11.66
N HIS A 90 5.77 4.37 -11.07
CA HIS A 90 4.54 4.10 -11.82
C HIS A 90 3.26 4.37 -11.02
N ALA A 91 2.14 4.58 -11.73
CA ALA A 91 0.82 4.77 -11.14
C ALA A 91 -0.11 3.58 -11.45
N TYR A 92 -0.83 3.13 -10.43
CA TYR A 92 -1.81 2.05 -10.52
C TYR A 92 -3.19 2.54 -10.09
N GLY A 93 -4.24 2.01 -10.71
CA GLY A 93 -5.61 2.21 -10.24
C GLY A 93 -5.95 1.23 -9.13
N ILE A 94 -6.60 1.71 -8.06
CA ILE A 94 -7.19 0.82 -7.05
C ILE A 94 -8.62 0.51 -7.50
N LEU A 95 -8.88 -0.76 -7.77
CA LEU A 95 -10.18 -1.24 -8.27
C LEU A 95 -11.11 -1.69 -7.15
N ASP A 96 -10.55 -2.29 -6.10
CA ASP A 96 -11.33 -2.85 -5.00
C ASP A 96 -10.48 -2.97 -3.73
N VAL A 97 -11.14 -2.97 -2.58
CA VAL A 97 -10.55 -3.10 -1.24
C VAL A 97 -11.49 -3.98 -0.43
N ARG A 98 -11.00 -5.12 0.07
CA ARG A 98 -11.82 -6.11 0.79
C ARG A 98 -11.07 -6.75 1.93
N GLU A 99 -11.83 -7.23 2.90
CA GLU A 99 -11.36 -8.13 3.94
C GLU A 99 -11.82 -9.55 3.62
N ALA A 100 -10.97 -10.54 3.88
CA ALA A 100 -11.28 -11.95 3.69
C ALA A 100 -10.80 -12.77 4.88
N SER A 101 -11.55 -13.80 5.28
CA SER A 101 -11.17 -14.70 6.38
C SER A 101 -10.37 -15.88 5.84
N ILE A 102 -9.06 -15.91 6.10
CA ILE A 102 -8.14 -16.96 5.65
C ILE A 102 -7.50 -17.63 6.87
N GLY A 103 -7.75 -18.92 7.03
CA GLY A 103 -7.17 -19.70 8.14
C GLY A 103 -7.54 -19.17 9.54
N GLY A 104 -8.73 -18.59 9.69
CA GLY A 104 -9.19 -17.99 10.95
C GLY A 104 -8.61 -16.59 11.25
N ARG A 105 -7.91 -15.98 10.28
CA ARG A 105 -7.40 -14.60 10.37
C ARG A 105 -8.02 -13.73 9.28
N ILE A 106 -8.26 -12.46 9.61
CA ILE A 106 -8.74 -11.48 8.63
C ILE A 106 -7.53 -10.95 7.85
N ALA A 107 -7.54 -11.13 6.53
CA ALA A 107 -6.57 -10.52 5.62
C ALA A 107 -7.22 -9.32 4.91
N ARG A 108 -6.45 -8.24 4.81
CA ARG A 108 -6.82 -7.00 4.12
C ARG A 108 -6.21 -7.03 2.72
N LEU A 109 -7.06 -7.02 1.68
CA LEU A 109 -6.68 -7.18 0.29
C LEU A 109 -7.03 -5.93 -0.53
N VAL A 110 -6.09 -5.49 -1.37
CA VAL A 110 -6.28 -4.38 -2.32
C VAL A 110 -6.11 -4.91 -3.73
N LYS A 111 -7.13 -4.72 -4.57
CA LYS A 111 -7.08 -5.06 -5.99
C LYS A 111 -6.57 -3.85 -6.78
N ILE A 112 -5.41 -4.00 -7.40
CA ILE A 112 -4.77 -2.94 -8.19
C ILE A 112 -4.75 -3.30 -9.67
N ARG A 113 -4.70 -2.29 -10.53
CA ARG A 113 -4.56 -2.46 -11.98
C ARG A 113 -3.44 -1.58 -12.52
N ASN A 114 -2.52 -2.22 -13.25
CA ASN A 114 -1.56 -1.54 -14.11
C ASN A 114 -2.31 -0.98 -15.34
N PRO A 115 -2.25 0.34 -15.62
CA PRO A 115 -2.89 0.94 -16.79
C PRO A 115 -2.45 0.34 -18.13
N TRP A 116 -1.25 -0.22 -18.20
CA TRP A 116 -0.71 -0.82 -19.44
C TRP A 116 -1.27 -2.22 -19.75
N GLY A 117 -2.02 -2.82 -18.81
CA GLY A 117 -2.70 -4.10 -19.02
C GLY A 117 -1.77 -5.30 -19.14
N GLU A 118 -2.33 -6.42 -19.62
CA GLU A 118 -1.69 -7.75 -19.68
C GLU A 118 -0.53 -7.85 -20.67
N ARG A 119 -0.37 -6.88 -21.57
CA ARG A 119 0.83 -6.77 -22.43
C ARG A 119 2.08 -6.32 -21.66
N SER A 120 1.93 -5.87 -20.42
CA SER A 120 3.07 -5.60 -19.56
C SER A 120 3.52 -6.91 -18.90
N PRO A 121 4.80 -7.31 -19.04
CA PRO A 121 5.34 -8.52 -18.41
C PRO A 121 5.43 -8.42 -16.87
N ARG A 122 4.97 -7.30 -16.28
CA ARG A 122 5.08 -6.98 -14.85
C ARG A 122 3.68 -7.02 -14.21
N THR A 123 3.19 -8.23 -14.01
CA THR A 123 2.02 -8.53 -13.16
C THR A 123 2.54 -8.99 -11.80
N TRP A 124 1.85 -8.61 -10.72
CA TRP A 124 2.21 -9.03 -9.36
C TRP A 124 2.34 -10.55 -9.25
N THR A 125 3.54 -11.03 -8.94
CA THR A 125 3.89 -12.46 -8.81
C THR A 125 3.93 -12.94 -7.36
N GLY A 126 3.78 -12.02 -6.40
CA GLY A 126 3.80 -12.35 -4.97
C GLY A 126 2.51 -13.02 -4.47
N ALA A 127 2.38 -13.10 -3.15
CA ALA A 127 1.17 -13.57 -2.49
C ALA A 127 -0.07 -12.85 -3.02
N TRP A 128 -1.14 -13.59 -3.33
CA TRP A 128 -2.36 -13.05 -3.97
C TRP A 128 -2.19 -12.59 -5.42
N GLY A 129 -1.04 -12.86 -6.04
CA GLY A 129 -0.85 -12.75 -7.49
C GLY A 129 -1.72 -13.73 -8.25
N LYS A 130 -1.75 -13.58 -9.58
CA LYS A 130 -2.54 -14.45 -10.47
C LYS A 130 -2.17 -15.93 -10.25
N ASP A 131 -0.89 -16.26 -10.16
CA ASP A 131 -0.44 -17.66 -10.04
C ASP A 131 -0.18 -18.09 -8.58
N SER A 132 -0.79 -17.41 -7.61
CA SER A 132 -0.55 -17.71 -6.19
C SER A 132 -1.36 -18.91 -5.71
N ASP A 133 -0.69 -19.88 -5.10
CA ASP A 133 -1.30 -21.09 -4.49
C ASP A 133 -2.23 -20.78 -3.31
N ILE A 134 -2.25 -19.53 -2.82
CA ILE A 134 -3.10 -19.10 -1.71
C ILE A 134 -4.59 -19.04 -2.13
N TRP A 135 -4.86 -18.93 -3.44
CA TRP A 135 -6.22 -18.86 -3.96
C TRP A 135 -6.93 -20.21 -3.89
N THR A 136 -7.76 -20.42 -2.86
CA THR A 136 -8.68 -21.56 -2.83
C THR A 136 -9.95 -21.30 -3.64
N PRO A 137 -10.64 -22.35 -4.15
CA PRO A 137 -11.92 -22.18 -4.85
C PRO A 137 -13.00 -21.47 -4.02
N GLU A 138 -13.00 -21.66 -2.70
CA GLU A 138 -13.91 -21.01 -1.76
C GLU A 138 -13.63 -19.51 -1.71
N LEU A 139 -12.36 -19.13 -1.60
CA LEU A 139 -11.94 -17.74 -1.50
C LEU A 139 -12.13 -16.98 -2.82
N GLN A 140 -11.90 -17.65 -3.95
CA GLN A 140 -12.23 -17.12 -5.27
C GLN A 140 -13.72 -16.81 -5.40
N ARG A 141 -14.58 -17.68 -4.87
CA ARG A 141 -16.03 -17.49 -4.86
C ARG A 141 -16.46 -16.35 -3.92
N GLU A 142 -15.90 -16.30 -2.72
CA GLU A 142 -16.16 -15.24 -1.74
C GLU A 142 -15.79 -13.85 -2.29
N LEU A 143 -14.63 -13.76 -2.93
CA LEU A 143 -14.12 -12.49 -3.47
C LEU A 143 -14.61 -12.20 -4.90
N GLY A 144 -15.31 -13.13 -5.53
CA GLY A 144 -15.78 -13.00 -6.91
C GLY A 144 -14.64 -12.85 -7.92
N VAL A 145 -13.51 -13.52 -7.66
CA VAL A 145 -12.32 -13.49 -8.52
C VAL A 145 -12.28 -14.77 -9.32
N VAL A 146 -12.23 -14.67 -10.64
CA VAL A 146 -11.98 -15.81 -11.53
C VAL A 146 -10.48 -15.84 -11.78
N ASN A 147 -9.80 -16.83 -11.21
CA ASN A 147 -8.38 -17.03 -11.46
C ASN A 147 -8.19 -18.12 -12.51
N SER A 148 -7.78 -17.73 -13.71
CA SER A 148 -7.67 -18.63 -14.87
C SER A 148 -6.40 -19.46 -14.90
N SER A 149 -5.56 -19.42 -13.86
CA SER A 149 -4.31 -20.18 -13.79
C SER A 149 -4.51 -21.68 -13.52
N VAL A 150 -5.76 -22.11 -13.30
CA VAL A 150 -6.14 -23.52 -13.20
C VAL A 150 -6.86 -23.94 -14.48
N VAL A 151 -6.08 -24.16 -15.55
CA VAL A 151 -6.48 -25.00 -16.69
C VAL A 151 -5.31 -25.91 -17.02
#